data_AF-A0A8R1E5A9-F1
#
_entry.id   AF-A0A8R1E5A9-F1
#
_cell.length_a   1.000
_cell.length_b   1.000
_cell.length_c   1.000
_cell.angle_alpha   90.00
_cell.angle_beta   90.00
_cell.angle_gamma   90.00
#
_symmetry.space_group_name_H-M   'P 1'
#
loop_
_entity.id
_entity.type
_entity.pdbx_description
1 polymer ?
#
loop_
_entity_poly.entity_id
_entity_poly.type
_entity_poly.pdbx_seq_one_letter_code
_entity_poly.pdbx_strand_id
1 'polypeptide(L)'
;MSDTEGQAPPPPPPQPQDDEQCLCTQDKVLQFLNKMADESGIKDLTDPALAEFLSESDSLKGIRDLFHYPKAGTLPHVDPSLVDPESDSIYLCGNSLGLMPKATEEVLKEHLDKWAKM
;
A
#
# COMPACT_ATOMS: atom_id res chain seq x y z
N MET A 1 14.98 -63.48 38.93
CA MET A 1 13.71 -62.86 39.34
C MET A 1 14.11 -61.74 40.30
N SER A 2 14.22 -60.49 39.89
CA SER A 2 13.42 -59.78 38.90
C SER A 2 14.20 -58.58 38.37
N ASP A 3 14.16 -58.41 37.06
CA ASP A 3 14.45 -57.15 36.37
C ASP A 3 13.63 -56.00 36.98
N THR A 4 14.22 -54.82 37.10
CA THR A 4 13.45 -53.58 37.10
C THR A 4 14.22 -52.55 36.31
N GLU A 5 13.70 -52.33 35.11
CA GLU A 5 14.21 -51.46 34.05
C GLU A 5 14.45 -50.03 34.55
N GLY A 6 15.61 -49.49 34.20
CA GLY A 6 15.89 -48.06 34.35
C GLY A 6 15.06 -47.26 33.34
N GLN A 7 13.97 -46.67 33.80
CA GLN A 7 13.13 -45.76 33.03
C GLN A 7 13.96 -44.51 32.64
N ALA A 8 14.24 -44.33 31.35
CA ALA A 8 14.84 -43.09 30.84
C ALA A 8 13.89 -41.89 31.07
N PRO A 9 14.41 -40.69 31.38
CA PRO A 9 13.57 -39.52 31.59
C PRO A 9 12.82 -39.14 30.30
N PRO A 10 11.59 -38.60 30.41
CA PRO A 10 10.81 -38.20 29.25
C PRO A 10 11.50 -37.08 28.46
N PRO A 11 11.30 -37.02 27.13
CA PRO A 11 11.85 -35.93 26.32
C PRO A 11 11.30 -34.58 26.79
N PRO A 12 12.10 -33.51 26.69
CA PRO A 12 11.63 -32.17 27.05
C PRO A 12 10.42 -31.79 26.20
N PRO A 13 9.47 -31.01 26.76
CA PRO A 13 8.32 -30.54 26.02
C PRO A 13 8.78 -29.76 24.78
N PRO A 14 8.04 -29.85 23.66
CA PRO A 14 8.33 -29.04 22.48
C PRO A 14 8.38 -27.59 22.92
N GLN A 15 9.54 -26.97 22.71
CA GLN A 15 9.71 -25.54 22.93
C GLN A 15 8.68 -24.83 22.06
N PRO A 16 7.99 -23.79 22.55
CA PRO A 16 7.09 -23.00 21.73
C PRO A 16 7.87 -22.54 20.49
N GLN A 17 7.49 -23.12 19.35
CA GLN A 17 7.94 -22.67 18.04
C GLN A 17 7.24 -21.34 17.77
N ASP A 18 8.02 -20.44 17.17
CA ASP A 18 7.68 -19.10 16.71
C ASP A 18 7.95 -18.02 17.76
N ASP A 19 9.25 -17.75 17.91
CA ASP A 19 9.75 -16.43 18.23
C ASP A 19 8.96 -15.40 17.42
N GLU A 20 8.19 -14.58 18.13
CA GLU A 20 7.55 -13.38 17.62
C GLU A 20 8.67 -12.39 17.27
N GLN A 21 9.38 -12.67 16.17
CA GLN A 21 10.48 -11.87 15.71
C GLN A 21 9.90 -10.50 15.34
N CYS A 22 10.26 -9.47 16.11
CA CYS A 22 9.93 -8.09 15.80
C CYS A 22 10.64 -7.71 14.49
N LEU A 23 10.05 -8.11 13.36
CA LEU A 23 10.48 -7.71 12.04
C LEU A 23 10.24 -6.21 11.93
N CYS A 24 11.30 -5.46 11.68
CA CYS A 24 11.15 -4.04 11.41
C CYS A 24 10.28 -3.87 10.16
N THR A 25 9.59 -2.72 10.03
CA THR A 25 8.65 -2.48 8.92
C THR A 25 9.29 -2.73 7.55
N GLN A 26 10.58 -2.45 7.40
CA GLN A 26 11.34 -2.70 6.17
C GLN A 26 11.41 -4.18 5.81
N ASP A 27 11.67 -5.07 6.77
CA ASP A 27 11.76 -6.51 6.51
C ASP A 27 10.42 -7.08 6.05
N LYS A 28 9.32 -6.61 6.64
CA LYS A 28 7.95 -7.00 6.24
C LYS A 28 7.63 -6.55 4.81
N VAL A 29 8.02 -5.32 4.44
CA VAL A 29 7.82 -4.81 3.08
C VAL A 29 8.64 -5.62 2.07
N LEU A 30 9.90 -5.93 2.38
CA LEU A 30 10.74 -6.76 1.50
C LEU A 30 10.17 -8.17 1.35
N GLN A 31 9.71 -8.81 2.42
CA GLN A 31 9.06 -10.12 2.35
C GLN A 31 7.80 -10.08 1.47
N PHE A 32 6.99 -9.03 1.61
CA PHE A 32 5.80 -8.83 0.78
C PHE A 32 6.16 -8.67 -0.71
N LEU A 33 7.15 -7.83 -1.04
CA LEU A 33 7.57 -7.62 -2.43
C LEU A 33 8.11 -8.90 -3.06
N ASN A 34 8.93 -9.67 -2.34
CA ASN A 34 9.42 -10.96 -2.83
C ASN A 34 8.27 -11.95 -3.08
N LYS A 35 7.30 -12.01 -2.16
CA LYS A 35 6.11 -12.86 -2.35
C LYS A 35 5.32 -12.49 -3.61
N MET A 36 5.09 -11.20 -3.86
CA MET A 36 4.37 -10.73 -5.04
C MET A 36 5.16 -10.95 -6.34
N ALA A 37 6.48 -10.84 -6.27
CA ALA A 37 7.39 -11.17 -7.37
C ALA A 37 7.31 -12.66 -7.76
N ASP A 38 7.29 -13.56 -6.76
CA ASP A 38 7.10 -15.01 -6.98
C ASP A 38 5.73 -15.33 -7.59
N GLU A 39 4.66 -14.69 -7.12
CA GLU A 39 3.29 -14.89 -7.62
C GLU A 39 3.09 -14.39 -9.07
N SER A 40 3.74 -13.29 -9.43
CA SER A 40 3.70 -12.70 -10.78
C SER A 40 4.71 -13.31 -11.76
N GLY A 41 5.69 -14.06 -11.26
CA GLY A 41 6.79 -14.64 -12.06
C GLY A 41 7.87 -13.62 -12.45
N ILE A 42 7.87 -12.44 -11.85
CA ILE A 42 8.82 -11.35 -12.12
C ILE A 42 10.00 -11.49 -11.15
N LYS A 43 11.22 -11.60 -11.68
CA LYS A 43 12.42 -11.84 -10.84
C LYS A 43 13.06 -10.56 -10.29
N ASP A 44 12.91 -9.45 -11.00
CA ASP A 44 13.50 -8.18 -10.65
C ASP A 44 12.49 -7.30 -9.92
N LEU A 45 12.81 -6.92 -8.68
CA LEU A 45 11.95 -6.07 -7.84
C LEU A 45 11.86 -4.62 -8.35
N THR A 46 12.75 -4.22 -9.26
CA THR A 46 12.76 -2.88 -9.87
C THR A 46 12.05 -2.81 -11.21
N ASP A 47 11.53 -3.94 -11.70
CA ASP A 47 10.83 -4.01 -12.97
C ASP A 47 9.46 -3.28 -12.88
N PRO A 48 9.16 -2.33 -13.80
CA PRO A 48 7.86 -1.68 -13.87
C PRO A 48 6.67 -2.64 -13.95
N ALA A 49 6.85 -3.83 -14.56
CA ALA A 49 5.80 -4.84 -14.64
C ALA A 49 5.31 -5.31 -13.25
N LEU A 50 6.20 -5.31 -12.24
CA LEU A 50 5.81 -5.63 -10.87
C LEU A 50 4.93 -4.53 -10.27
N ALA A 51 5.24 -3.27 -10.54
CA ALA A 51 4.42 -2.15 -10.08
C ALA A 51 3.02 -2.16 -10.72
N GLU A 52 2.92 -2.54 -12.00
CA GLU A 52 1.64 -2.73 -12.68
C GLU A 52 0.83 -3.86 -12.02
N PHE A 53 1.44 -5.03 -11.80
CA PHE A 53 0.79 -6.15 -11.12
C PHE A 53 0.27 -5.79 -9.72
N LEU A 54 1.07 -5.06 -8.93
CA LEU A 54 0.67 -4.59 -7.60
C LEU A 54 -0.51 -3.61 -7.69
N SER A 55 -0.50 -2.72 -8.68
CA SER A 55 -1.58 -1.74 -8.91
C SER A 55 -2.88 -2.42 -9.34
N GLU A 56 -2.79 -3.48 -10.15
CA GLU A 56 -3.96 -4.23 -10.60
C GLU A 56 -4.59 -5.06 -9.48
N SER A 57 -3.75 -5.64 -8.62
CA SER A 57 -4.11 -6.49 -7.49
C SER A 57 -4.62 -5.69 -6.28
N ASP A 58 -4.45 -4.36 -6.27
CA ASP A 58 -4.91 -3.51 -5.19
C ASP A 58 -6.45 -3.36 -5.18
N SER A 59 -7.08 -3.90 -4.13
CA SER A 59 -8.51 -3.76 -3.87
C SER A 59 -8.98 -2.30 -3.71
N LEU A 60 -8.08 -1.39 -3.35
CA LEU A 60 -8.38 0.02 -3.10
C LEU A 60 -8.15 0.91 -4.32
N LYS A 61 -7.69 0.36 -5.47
CA LYS A 61 -7.35 1.17 -6.66
C LYS A 61 -8.46 2.12 -7.12
N GLY A 62 -9.73 1.70 -6.99
CA GLY A 62 -10.89 2.50 -7.39
C GLY A 62 -11.10 3.75 -6.53
N ILE A 63 -10.52 3.83 -5.33
CA ILE A 63 -10.58 5.02 -4.47
C ILE A 63 -9.84 6.19 -5.13
N ARG A 64 -8.78 5.92 -5.91
CA ARG A 64 -8.03 6.94 -6.65
C ARG A 64 -8.94 7.79 -7.53
N ASP A 65 -9.94 7.17 -8.16
CA ASP A 65 -10.88 7.83 -9.07
C ASP A 65 -11.84 8.79 -8.36
N LEU A 66 -11.89 8.78 -7.02
CA LEU A 66 -12.74 9.67 -6.23
C LEU A 66 -12.10 11.02 -5.94
N PHE A 67 -10.84 11.24 -6.35
CA PHE A 67 -10.08 12.47 -6.07
C PHE A 67 -9.73 13.24 -7.35
N HIS A 68 -9.52 14.55 -7.19
CA HIS A 68 -8.94 15.38 -8.24
C HIS A 68 -7.41 15.38 -8.13
N TYR A 69 -6.76 14.76 -9.10
CA TYR A 69 -5.31 14.83 -9.26
C TYR A 69 -4.92 16.05 -10.09
N PRO A 70 -3.94 16.87 -9.65
CA PRO A 70 -3.37 17.93 -10.47
C PRO A 70 -2.71 17.32 -11.72
N LYS A 71 -2.98 17.92 -12.88
CA LYS A 71 -2.28 17.57 -14.12
C LYS A 71 -0.88 18.14 -14.13
N ALA A 72 0.08 17.41 -14.68
CA ALA A 72 1.48 17.84 -14.70
C ALA A 72 1.64 19.24 -15.31
N GLY A 73 0.89 19.57 -16.36
CA GLY A 73 0.91 20.90 -16.99
C GLY A 73 0.33 22.04 -16.15
N THR A 74 -0.42 21.75 -15.09
CA THR A 74 -1.01 22.77 -14.20
C THR A 74 -0.10 23.17 -13.04
N LEU A 75 0.98 22.41 -12.81
CA LEU A 75 1.87 22.64 -11.69
C LEU A 75 2.87 23.77 -11.98
N PRO A 76 3.22 24.58 -10.96
CA PRO A 76 4.26 25.59 -11.11
C PRO A 76 5.63 24.93 -11.29
N HIS A 77 6.52 25.58 -12.06
CA HIS A 77 7.92 25.17 -12.26
C HIS A 77 8.13 23.82 -12.96
N VAL A 78 7.13 23.33 -13.70
CA VAL A 78 7.27 22.16 -14.57
C VAL A 78 7.84 22.56 -15.93
N ASP A 79 8.78 21.78 -16.45
CA ASP A 79 9.27 21.89 -17.82
C ASP A 79 8.39 21.03 -18.74
N PRO A 80 7.55 21.63 -19.62
CA PRO A 80 6.65 20.89 -20.50
C PRO A 80 7.37 20.03 -21.54
N SER A 81 8.68 20.21 -21.75
CA SER A 81 9.45 19.37 -22.67
C SER A 81 9.82 18.00 -22.07
N LEU A 82 9.73 17.85 -20.75
CA LEU A 82 10.12 16.65 -20.02
C LEU A 82 8.93 15.79 -19.55
N VAL A 83 7.72 16.33 -19.58
CA VAL A 83 6.52 15.64 -19.08
C VAL A 83 5.35 15.80 -20.03
N ASP A 84 4.44 14.82 -20.03
CA ASP A 84 3.16 14.95 -20.70
C ASP A 84 2.23 15.87 -19.87
N PRO A 85 1.79 17.03 -20.40
CA PRO A 85 0.96 17.98 -19.67
C PRO A 85 -0.37 17.42 -19.17
N GLU A 86 -0.94 16.43 -19.87
CA GLU A 86 -2.25 15.84 -19.57
C GLU A 86 -2.17 14.68 -18.56
N SER A 87 -0.97 14.20 -18.28
CA SER A 87 -0.71 13.16 -17.29
C SER A 87 -1.01 13.66 -15.87
N ASP A 88 -1.45 12.75 -15.01
CA ASP A 88 -1.57 13.02 -13.58
C ASP A 88 -0.18 13.22 -12.98
N SER A 89 -0.05 14.21 -12.11
CA SER A 89 1.19 14.40 -11.33
C SER A 89 1.40 13.31 -10.27
N ILE A 90 2.68 13.04 -9.96
CA ILE A 90 3.06 12.21 -8.84
C ILE A 90 3.00 13.06 -7.56
N TYR A 91 1.86 13.00 -6.87
CA TYR A 91 1.57 13.86 -5.72
C TYR A 91 1.98 13.21 -4.38
N LEU A 92 3.20 13.50 -3.91
CA LEU A 92 3.74 12.97 -2.64
C LEU A 92 3.58 13.94 -1.44
N CYS A 93 2.76 14.97 -1.56
CA CYS A 93 2.53 15.99 -0.51
C CYS A 93 1.20 15.81 0.23
N GLY A 94 0.53 14.67 0.07
CA GLY A 94 -0.78 14.36 0.68
C GLY A 94 -0.77 14.36 2.23
N ASN A 95 0.41 14.25 2.84
CA ASN A 95 0.60 14.37 4.29
C ASN A 95 0.44 15.80 4.81
N SER A 96 0.57 16.81 3.94
CA SER A 96 0.41 18.22 4.31
C SER A 96 -0.92 18.76 3.81
N LEU A 97 -1.20 18.60 2.51
CA LEU A 97 -2.45 19.01 1.90
C LEU A 97 -3.01 17.82 1.11
N GLY A 98 -4.13 17.29 1.58
CA GLY A 98 -4.83 16.21 0.88
C GLY A 98 -5.39 16.67 -0.47
N LEU A 99 -5.50 15.73 -1.41
CA LEU A 99 -6.22 15.96 -2.65
C LEU A 99 -7.70 16.20 -2.37
N MET A 100 -8.34 17.03 -3.19
CA MET A 100 -9.77 17.31 -3.05
C MET A 100 -10.59 16.10 -3.51
N PRO A 101 -11.48 15.53 -2.66
CA PRO A 101 -12.47 14.56 -3.10
C PRO A 101 -13.46 15.20 -4.08
N LYS A 102 -13.88 14.46 -5.11
CA LYS A 102 -14.87 14.93 -6.10
C LYS A 102 -16.22 15.28 -5.48
N ALA A 103 -16.59 14.60 -4.40
CA ALA A 103 -17.84 14.87 -3.66
C ALA A 103 -17.85 16.22 -2.93
N THR A 104 -16.70 16.88 -2.75
CA THR A 104 -16.60 18.14 -1.99
C THR A 104 -17.46 19.25 -2.61
N GLU A 105 -17.50 19.36 -3.95
CA GLU A 105 -18.29 20.39 -4.63
C GLU A 105 -19.80 20.21 -4.37
N GLU A 106 -20.31 18.99 -4.52
CA GLU A 106 -21.72 18.65 -4.33
C GLU A 106 -22.18 18.96 -2.91
N VAL A 107 -21.43 18.46 -1.90
CA VAL A 107 -21.76 18.66 -0.48
C VAL A 107 -21.74 20.15 -0.12
N LEU A 108 -20.73 20.88 -0.59
CA LEU A 108 -20.64 22.31 -0.30
C LEU A 108 -21.82 23.08 -0.90
N LYS A 109 -22.18 22.77 -2.15
CA LYS A 109 -23.33 23.37 -2.83
C LYS A 109 -24.64 23.10 -2.09
N GLU A 110 -24.85 21.88 -1.61
CA GLU A 110 -26.04 21.54 -0.81
C GLU A 110 -26.16 22.43 0.43
N HIS A 111 -25.05 22.67 1.13
CA HIS A 111 -25.03 23.54 2.31
C HIS A 111 -25.29 25.01 1.96
N LEU A 112 -24.72 25.52 0.87
CA LEU A 112 -24.94 26.89 0.40
C LEU A 112 -26.41 27.11 -0.02
N ASP A 113 -27.00 26.14 -0.74
CA ASP A 113 -28.40 26.21 -1.18
C ASP A 113 -29.38 26.17 -0.01
N LYS A 114 -29.08 25.38 1.03
CA LYS A 114 -29.85 25.37 2.27
C LYS A 114 -29.77 26.72 2.97
N TRP A 115 -28.59 27.31 3.04
CA TRP A 115 -28.39 28.61 3.69
C TRP A 115 -29.16 29.73 2.98
N ALA A 116 -29.17 29.74 1.65
CA ALA A 116 -29.90 30.75 0.86
C ALA A 116 -31.43 30.68 0.98
N LYS A 117 -31.99 29.54 1.43
CA LYS A 117 -33.43 29.28 1.54
C LYS A 117 -33.98 29.39 2.96
N MET A 118 -33.12 29.59 3.96
CA MET A 118 -33.51 29.87 5.35
C MET A 118 -33.87 31.34 5.53
#